data_AF-A0A6J8EXF8-F1
#
_entry.id   AF-A0A6J8EXF8-F1
#
_cell.length_a   1.000
_cell.length_b   1.000
_cell.length_c   1.000
_cell.angle_alpha   90.00
_cell.angle_beta   90.00
_cell.angle_gamma   90.00
#
_symmetry.space_group_name_H-M   'P 1'
#
loop_
_entity.id
_entity.type
_entity.pdbx_description
1 polymer ?
#
loop_
_entity_poly.entity_id
_entity_poly.type
_entity_poly.pdbx_seq_one_letter_code
_entity_poly.pdbx_strand_id
1 'polypeptide(L)'
;MLDRAHVGIMFRIIYVEDNNLIRKKAIFTEVNGTENVLDFPKLTLQQMRDITMGVYQLKLVPRYTESHLSDDNYMLQTCRDRPNSLRVKLTSKQSFSRVCSLRIEYGRDEVCGWFCNCKVGAGGVRFCAFIVSTIWYLGYSRWELKTPSSCRYSEAILNAKDVPLETDSDSDSGGFIEE
;
A
#
# COMPACT_ATOMS: atom_id res chain seq x y z
N MET A 1 -16.73 14.75 12.88
CA MET A 1 -16.16 13.64 13.66
C MET A 1 -15.33 12.81 12.70
N LEU A 2 -14.07 13.21 12.48
CA LEU A 2 -13.18 12.59 11.48
C LEU A 2 -12.81 11.18 11.93
N ASP A 3 -13.15 10.21 11.08
CA ASP A 3 -12.97 8.79 11.33
C ASP A 3 -11.49 8.45 11.59
N ARG A 4 -11.26 7.60 12.60
CA ARG A 4 -9.94 7.24 13.14
C ARG A 4 -9.01 6.60 12.09
N ALA A 5 -9.55 6.12 10.97
CA ALA A 5 -8.77 5.58 9.86
C ALA A 5 -8.02 6.66 9.04
N HIS A 6 -8.60 7.85 8.88
CA HIS A 6 -8.03 8.90 8.03
C HIS A 6 -6.87 9.65 8.71
N VAL A 7 -6.89 9.76 10.04
CA VAL A 7 -5.83 10.43 10.83
C VAL A 7 -4.54 9.58 10.91
N GLY A 8 -4.64 8.25 10.73
CA GLY A 8 -3.47 7.35 10.76
C GLY A 8 -2.56 7.44 9.51
N ILE A 9 -3.11 7.86 8.36
CA ILE A 9 -2.40 7.86 7.08
C ILE A 9 -1.50 9.09 6.94
N MET A 10 -1.96 10.26 7.41
CA MET A 10 -1.19 11.51 7.33
C MET A 10 -0.01 11.57 8.31
N PHE A 11 -0.03 10.77 9.39
CA PHE A 11 1.00 10.78 10.44
C PHE A 11 2.29 9.99 10.11
N ARG A 12 2.33 9.23 9.01
CA ARG A 12 3.45 8.30 8.74
C ARG A 12 4.55 8.82 7.82
N ILE A 13 4.30 9.82 6.98
CA ILE A 13 5.32 10.40 6.07
C ILE A 13 6.37 11.19 6.86
N ILE A 14 5.90 12.12 7.70
CA ILE A 14 6.74 12.96 8.57
C ILE A 14 7.68 12.07 9.39
N TYR A 15 7.16 10.98 9.96
CA TYR A 15 7.96 10.03 10.72
C TYR A 15 9.10 9.39 9.92
N VAL A 16 8.85 8.96 8.68
CA VAL A 16 9.88 8.33 7.82
C VAL A 16 10.99 9.31 7.47
N GLU A 17 10.63 10.57 7.21
CA GLU A 17 11.56 11.65 6.89
C GLU A 17 12.40 12.05 8.11
N ASP A 18 11.76 12.34 9.25
CA ASP A 18 12.41 12.74 10.50
C ASP A 18 13.41 11.69 10.98
N ASN A 19 13.09 10.40 10.80
CA ASN A 19 13.91 9.30 11.28
C ASN A 19 14.93 8.79 10.24
N ASN A 20 14.95 9.41 9.04
CA ASN A 20 15.84 9.06 7.93
C ASN A 20 15.79 7.56 7.56
N LEU A 21 14.62 6.93 7.67
CA LEU A 21 14.47 5.47 7.55
C LEU A 21 14.70 4.95 6.14
N ILE A 22 14.67 5.84 5.14
CA ILE A 22 15.06 5.54 3.76
C ILE A 22 16.57 5.27 3.68
N ARG A 23 17.39 6.04 4.42
CA ARG A 23 18.85 6.03 4.32
C ARG A 23 19.52 5.03 5.26
N LYS A 24 18.91 4.72 6.41
CA LYS A 24 19.43 3.75 7.38
C LYS A 24 19.36 2.33 6.82
N LYS A 25 20.48 1.76 6.37
CA LYS A 25 20.56 0.35 5.89
C LYS A 25 20.77 -0.66 7.03
N ALA A 26 21.50 -0.28 8.08
CA ALA A 26 21.95 -1.21 9.14
C ALA A 26 20.82 -1.87 9.96
N ILE A 27 19.65 -1.22 10.02
CA ILE A 27 18.49 -1.70 10.78
C ILE A 27 17.61 -2.69 10.00
N PHE A 28 17.92 -2.92 8.72
CA PHE A 28 17.14 -3.81 7.86
C PHE A 28 17.89 -5.12 7.61
N THR A 29 17.17 -6.22 7.69
CA THR A 29 17.66 -7.55 7.32
C THR A 29 16.93 -7.98 6.06
N GLU A 30 17.69 -8.46 5.07
CA GLU A 30 17.11 -9.02 3.86
C GLU A 30 16.40 -10.34 4.17
N VAL A 31 15.26 -10.52 3.52
CA VAL A 31 14.45 -11.72 3.64
C VAL A 31 14.59 -12.51 2.36
N ASN A 32 15.21 -13.69 2.44
CA ASN A 32 15.31 -14.60 1.31
C ASN A 32 13.95 -15.26 1.09
N GLY A 33 13.25 -14.93 0.01
CA GLY A 33 11.93 -15.51 -0.25
C GLY A 33 10.80 -14.92 0.61
N THR A 34 9.57 -14.95 0.10
CA THR A 34 8.41 -14.31 0.74
C THR A 34 7.75 -15.20 1.80
N GLU A 35 8.11 -16.48 1.82
CA GLU A 35 7.80 -17.46 2.86
C GLU A 35 8.40 -17.10 4.21
N ASN A 36 9.38 -16.22 4.27
CA ASN A 36 9.99 -15.76 5.52
C ASN A 36 9.28 -14.53 6.13
N VAL A 37 8.16 -14.09 5.54
CA VAL A 37 7.25 -13.06 6.09
C VAL A 37 5.86 -13.66 6.32
N LEU A 38 5.81 -14.72 7.14
CA LEU A 38 4.58 -15.46 7.48
C LEU A 38 3.61 -14.66 8.34
N ASP A 39 4.12 -13.67 9.07
CA ASP A 39 3.38 -12.80 9.97
C ASP A 39 2.63 -11.67 9.27
N PHE A 40 2.85 -11.48 7.96
CA PHE A 40 2.07 -10.50 7.19
C PHE A 40 0.60 -10.94 7.07
N PRO A 41 -0.37 -10.04 7.33
CA PRO A 41 -1.78 -10.39 7.44
C PRO A 41 -2.33 -10.98 6.14
N LYS A 42 -3.20 -11.99 6.28
CA LYS A 42 -4.00 -12.51 5.19
C LYS A 42 -5.18 -11.55 4.95
N LEU A 43 -5.21 -10.92 3.79
CA LEU A 43 -6.19 -9.92 3.40
C LEU A 43 -7.24 -10.51 2.44
N THR A 44 -8.49 -10.12 2.63
CA THR A 44 -9.58 -10.37 1.67
C THR A 44 -9.52 -9.39 0.50
N LEU A 45 -10.18 -9.73 -0.61
CA LEU A 45 -10.34 -8.80 -1.73
C LEU A 45 -11.06 -7.50 -1.34
N GLN A 46 -11.97 -7.56 -0.36
CA GLN A 46 -12.66 -6.38 0.15
C GLN A 46 -11.68 -5.47 0.90
N GLN A 47 -10.89 -6.01 1.83
CA GLN A 47 -9.85 -5.24 2.51
C GLN A 47 -8.84 -4.65 1.52
N MET A 48 -8.49 -5.39 0.47
CA MET A 48 -7.64 -4.87 -0.60
C MET A 48 -8.29 -3.68 -1.33
N ARG A 49 -9.58 -3.77 -1.65
CA ARG A 49 -10.33 -2.69 -2.30
C ARG A 49 -10.41 -1.44 -1.42
N ASP A 50 -10.67 -1.63 -0.13
CA ASP A 50 -10.78 -0.56 0.84
C ASP A 50 -9.42 0.13 1.03
N ILE A 51 -8.33 -0.65 1.10
CA ILE A 51 -6.96 -0.13 1.12
C ILE A 51 -6.69 0.67 -0.16
N THR A 52 -6.95 0.13 -1.36
CA THR A 52 -6.49 0.77 -2.61
C THR A 52 -7.29 1.98 -3.06
N MET A 53 -8.31 2.39 -2.30
CA MET A 53 -9.24 3.48 -2.63
C MET A 53 -9.83 3.34 -4.04
N GLY A 54 -10.06 2.10 -4.49
CA GLY A 54 -10.74 1.84 -5.76
C GLY A 54 -10.23 0.65 -6.58
N VAL A 55 -11.07 0.26 -7.52
CA VAL A 55 -10.98 -0.97 -8.31
C VAL A 55 -9.95 -0.93 -9.44
N TYR A 56 -9.49 0.27 -9.81
CA TYR A 56 -8.54 0.46 -10.91
C TYR A 56 -7.19 -0.18 -10.59
N GLN A 57 -6.68 0.05 -9.38
CA GLN A 57 -5.40 -0.52 -8.96
C GLN A 57 -5.47 -2.05 -8.91
N LEU A 58 -6.57 -2.60 -8.40
CA LEU A 58 -6.77 -4.06 -8.34
C LEU A 58 -6.67 -4.74 -9.72
N LYS A 59 -7.21 -4.13 -10.78
CA LYS A 59 -7.13 -4.68 -12.15
C LYS A 59 -5.70 -4.77 -12.69
N LEU A 60 -4.82 -3.84 -12.30
CA LEU A 60 -3.45 -3.77 -12.81
C LEU A 60 -2.48 -4.69 -12.05
N VAL A 61 -2.77 -4.91 -10.77
CA VAL A 61 -1.87 -5.53 -9.81
C VAL A 61 -1.41 -6.94 -10.18
N PRO A 62 -2.25 -7.87 -10.68
CA PRO A 62 -1.78 -9.20 -11.04
C PRO A 62 -0.64 -9.17 -12.06
N ARG A 63 -0.81 -8.44 -13.17
CA ARG A 63 0.21 -8.28 -14.21
C ARG A 63 1.45 -7.57 -13.70
N TYR A 64 1.23 -6.54 -12.87
CA TYR A 64 2.32 -5.78 -12.29
C TYR A 64 3.19 -6.64 -11.38
N THR A 65 2.55 -7.51 -10.60
CA THR A 65 3.21 -8.44 -9.69
C THR A 65 4.07 -9.45 -10.46
N GLU A 66 3.56 -10.06 -11.53
CA GLU A 66 4.32 -11.02 -12.34
C GLU A 66 5.57 -10.43 -12.98
N SER A 67 5.46 -9.20 -13.48
CA SER A 67 6.58 -8.50 -14.09
C SER A 67 7.70 -8.21 -13.09
N HIS A 68 7.41 -8.14 -11.78
CA HIS A 68 8.41 -7.81 -10.75
C HIS A 68 8.87 -9.02 -9.94
N LEU A 69 8.07 -10.08 -9.86
CA LEU A 69 8.49 -11.35 -9.24
C LEU A 69 9.50 -12.10 -10.11
N SER A 70 9.42 -11.95 -11.44
CA SER A 70 10.32 -12.63 -12.38
C SER A 70 11.69 -11.95 -12.51
N ASP A 71 11.85 -10.75 -11.96
CA ASP A 71 13.10 -9.99 -12.03
C ASP A 71 13.80 -10.02 -10.65
N ASP A 72 15.13 -10.15 -10.61
CA ASP A 72 15.99 -9.95 -9.42
C ASP A 72 15.94 -8.51 -8.85
N ASN A 73 15.00 -7.71 -9.32
CA ASN A 73 14.80 -6.32 -8.96
C ASN A 73 13.90 -6.15 -7.73
N TYR A 74 13.43 -7.23 -7.09
CA TYR A 74 12.54 -7.16 -5.93
C TYR A 74 13.24 -7.66 -4.66
N MET A 75 13.65 -6.73 -3.79
CA MET A 75 14.33 -7.07 -2.54
C MET A 75 13.44 -6.75 -1.33
N LEU A 76 13.14 -7.80 -0.57
CA LEU A 76 12.30 -7.76 0.64
C LEU A 76 13.20 -7.64 1.88
N GLN A 77 12.88 -6.72 2.79
CA GLN A 77 13.66 -6.52 4.02
C GLN A 77 12.74 -6.26 5.22
N THR A 78 13.08 -6.81 6.38
CA THR A 78 12.39 -6.55 7.65
C THR A 78 13.21 -5.59 8.52
N CYS A 79 12.54 -4.76 9.31
CA CYS A 79 13.20 -3.84 10.25
C CYS A 79 13.44 -4.57 11.59
N ARG A 80 14.68 -4.57 12.10
CA ARG A 80 15.02 -5.21 13.39
C ARG A 80 14.40 -4.46 14.58
N ASP A 81 14.42 -3.14 14.52
CA ASP A 81 13.96 -2.29 15.63
C ASP A 81 12.44 -2.18 15.72
N ARG A 82 11.72 -2.59 14.66
CA ARG A 82 10.26 -2.56 14.64
C ARG A 82 9.71 -3.87 14.06
N PRO A 83 9.12 -4.72 14.92
CA PRO A 83 8.33 -5.84 14.41
C PRO A 83 7.20 -5.29 13.54
N ASN A 84 6.80 -6.07 12.54
CA ASN A 84 5.72 -5.74 11.61
C ASN A 84 5.99 -4.51 10.72
N SER A 85 7.25 -4.19 10.47
CA SER A 85 7.67 -3.17 9.52
C SER A 85 8.48 -3.81 8.39
N LEU A 86 7.91 -3.76 7.19
CA LEU A 86 8.52 -4.25 5.97
C LEU A 86 9.05 -3.10 5.12
N ARG A 87 10.22 -3.30 4.53
CA ARG A 87 10.77 -2.46 3.47
C ARG A 87 10.90 -3.29 2.20
N VAL A 88 10.44 -2.76 1.09
CA VAL A 88 10.70 -3.33 -0.24
C VAL A 88 11.53 -2.33 -1.02
N LYS A 89 12.63 -2.81 -1.59
CA LYS A 89 13.37 -2.07 -2.61
C LYS A 89 13.09 -2.68 -3.96
N LEU A 90 12.84 -1.80 -4.92
CA LEU A 90 12.59 -2.20 -6.28
C LEU A 90 13.20 -1.25 -7.29
N THR A 91 13.75 -1.81 -8.37
CA THR A 91 14.32 -1.02 -9.47
C THR A 91 13.25 -0.83 -10.54
N SER A 92 12.82 0.42 -10.77
CA SER A 92 11.81 0.72 -11.78
C SER A 92 12.40 0.66 -13.19
N LYS A 93 11.78 -0.11 -14.10
CA LYS A 93 12.15 -0.13 -15.54
C LYS A 93 11.97 1.23 -16.23
N GLN A 94 11.05 2.06 -15.75
CA GLN A 94 10.73 3.38 -16.33
C GLN A 94 11.78 4.44 -15.99
N SER A 95 12.73 4.14 -15.10
CA SER A 95 13.73 5.10 -14.64
C SER A 95 15.02 4.34 -14.35
N PHE A 96 15.87 4.18 -15.36
CA PHE A 96 17.15 3.44 -15.39
C PHE A 96 18.21 3.81 -14.31
N SER A 97 17.84 4.46 -13.20
CA SER A 97 18.75 4.86 -12.12
C SER A 97 18.08 5.04 -10.74
N ARG A 98 16.75 4.95 -10.61
CA ARG A 98 16.06 5.26 -9.33
C ARG A 98 15.48 4.02 -8.67
N VAL A 99 16.13 3.58 -7.59
CA VAL A 99 15.59 2.56 -6.67
C VAL A 99 14.40 3.17 -5.92
N CYS A 100 13.22 2.61 -6.16
CA CYS A 100 12.06 2.90 -5.36
C CYS A 100 12.17 2.09 -4.05
N SER A 101 12.06 2.79 -2.92
CA SER A 101 11.94 2.19 -1.60
C SER A 101 10.55 2.47 -1.08
N LEU A 102 9.82 1.40 -0.77
CA LEU A 102 8.55 1.49 -0.06
C LEU A 102 8.67 0.82 1.31
N ARG A 103 7.83 1.27 2.23
CA ARG A 103 7.69 0.74 3.58
C ARG A 103 6.22 0.45 3.82
N ILE A 104 5.94 -0.69 4.46
CA ILE A 104 4.61 -1.10 4.86
C ILE A 104 4.70 -1.49 6.32
N GLU A 105 3.83 -0.97 7.15
CA GLU A 105 3.69 -1.45 8.52
C GLU A 105 2.30 -2.05 8.68
N TYR A 106 2.27 -3.20 9.34
CA TYR A 106 1.09 -4.04 9.45
C TYR A 106 0.86 -4.44 10.91
N GLY A 107 -0.38 -4.79 11.21
CA GLY A 107 -0.79 -5.42 12.45
C GLY A 107 -0.97 -6.92 12.23
N ARG A 108 -1.68 -7.55 13.15
CA ARG A 108 -2.04 -8.97 13.06
C ARG A 108 -2.96 -9.26 11.86
N ASP A 109 -3.94 -8.39 11.64
CA ASP A 109 -5.05 -8.63 10.69
C ASP A 109 -5.26 -7.48 9.69
N GLU A 110 -4.37 -6.48 9.69
CA GLU A 110 -4.54 -5.26 8.89
C GLU A 110 -3.21 -4.64 8.44
N VAL A 111 -3.29 -3.83 7.38
CA VAL A 111 -2.19 -2.95 6.98
C VAL A 111 -2.42 -1.58 7.59
N CYS A 112 -1.58 -1.21 8.57
CA CYS A 112 -1.75 0.02 9.34
C CYS A 112 -1.21 1.27 8.61
N GLY A 113 -0.44 1.10 7.53
CA GLY A 113 0.02 2.23 6.72
C GLY A 113 1.25 1.92 5.88
N TRP A 114 1.53 2.85 4.96
CA TRP A 114 2.53 2.68 3.92
C TRP A 114 3.26 3.99 3.62
N PHE A 115 4.42 3.87 2.99
CA PHE A 115 5.19 4.98 2.47
C PHE A 115 5.89 4.53 1.19
N CYS A 116 6.01 5.42 0.21
CA CYS A 116 6.82 5.17 -0.97
C CYS A 116 7.50 6.45 -1.44
N ASN A 117 8.79 6.35 -1.76
CA ASN A 117 9.59 7.47 -2.25
C ASN A 117 9.41 7.77 -3.76
N CYS A 118 8.48 7.09 -4.45
CA CYS A 118 8.24 7.36 -5.86
C CYS A 118 7.49 8.68 -6.03
N LYS A 119 7.61 9.30 -7.21
CA LYS A 119 6.94 10.57 -7.55
C LYS A 119 5.43 10.55 -7.25
N VAL A 120 4.79 9.40 -7.40
CA VAL A 120 3.35 9.21 -7.18
C VAL A 120 3.01 9.01 -5.70
N GLY A 121 3.85 8.29 -4.95
CA GLY A 121 3.59 7.91 -3.56
C GLY A 121 4.10 8.92 -2.52
N ALA A 122 5.04 9.78 -2.89
CA ALA A 122 5.59 10.81 -2.00
C ALA A 122 4.57 11.89 -1.62
N GLY A 123 3.49 12.06 -2.41
CA GLY A 123 2.42 13.03 -2.17
C GLY A 123 1.32 12.59 -1.20
N GLY A 124 1.50 11.46 -0.49
CA GLY A 124 0.74 11.07 0.71
C GLY A 124 -0.72 10.68 0.61
N VAL A 125 -1.39 10.94 -0.51
CA VAL A 125 -2.83 10.60 -0.65
C VAL A 125 -3.07 9.41 -1.58
N ARG A 126 -2.06 8.95 -2.34
CA ARG A 126 -2.27 7.91 -3.37
C ARG A 126 -1.32 6.73 -3.22
N PHE A 127 -1.88 5.54 -3.41
CA PHE A 127 -1.10 4.33 -3.58
C PHE A 127 -0.45 4.33 -4.95
N CYS A 128 0.87 4.14 -4.98
CA CYS A 128 1.52 3.77 -6.22
C CYS A 128 1.26 2.28 -6.52
N ALA A 129 1.31 1.91 -7.81
CA ALA A 129 1.09 0.53 -8.24
C ALA A 129 2.02 -0.47 -7.52
N PHE A 130 3.22 -0.04 -7.13
CA PHE A 130 4.15 -0.85 -6.34
C PHE A 130 3.64 -1.18 -4.94
N ILE A 131 3.15 -0.19 -4.18
CA ILE A 131 2.61 -0.45 -2.83
C ILE A 131 1.44 -1.44 -2.95
N VAL A 132 0.52 -1.19 -3.88
CA VAL A 132 -0.63 -2.05 -4.05
C VAL A 132 -0.22 -3.47 -4.44
N SER A 133 0.71 -3.60 -5.38
CA SER A 133 1.19 -4.91 -5.83
C SER A 133 1.88 -5.68 -4.71
N THR A 134 2.72 -5.04 -3.90
CA THR A 134 3.34 -5.66 -2.72
C THR A 134 2.29 -6.13 -1.71
N ILE A 135 1.34 -5.26 -1.33
CA ILE A 135 0.29 -5.61 -0.36
C ILE A 135 -0.58 -6.75 -0.90
N TRP A 136 -0.97 -6.70 -2.16
CA TRP A 136 -1.79 -7.73 -2.78
C TRP A 136 -1.06 -9.07 -2.86
N TYR A 137 0.23 -9.06 -3.21
CA TYR A 137 0.99 -10.29 -3.31
C TYR A 137 1.17 -10.95 -1.95
N LEU A 138 1.62 -10.19 -0.94
CA LEU A 138 1.85 -10.69 0.41
C LEU A 138 0.56 -11.00 1.17
N GLY A 139 -0.49 -10.20 0.97
CA GLY A 139 -1.74 -10.31 1.71
C GLY A 139 -2.74 -11.29 1.09
N TYR A 140 -2.73 -11.47 -0.23
CA TYR A 140 -3.78 -12.21 -0.93
C TYR A 140 -3.21 -13.28 -1.87
N SER A 141 -2.41 -12.88 -2.85
CA SER A 141 -1.99 -13.75 -3.96
C SER A 141 -1.27 -15.01 -3.51
N ARG A 142 -0.28 -14.88 -2.61
CA ARG A 142 0.54 -16.02 -2.15
C ARG A 142 -0.26 -17.09 -1.39
N TRP A 143 -1.44 -16.73 -0.87
CA TRP A 143 -2.30 -17.62 -0.08
C TRP A 143 -3.37 -18.28 -0.94
N GLU A 144 -3.98 -17.52 -1.84
CA GLU A 144 -5.18 -17.92 -2.57
C GLU A 144 -4.89 -18.38 -4.00
N LEU A 145 -3.72 -18.03 -4.56
CA LEU A 145 -3.43 -18.24 -5.98
C LEU A 145 -2.18 -19.12 -6.18
N LYS A 146 -2.26 -20.01 -7.18
CA LYS A 146 -1.08 -20.75 -7.68
C LYS A 146 -0.12 -19.82 -8.42
N THR A 147 -0.65 -18.87 -9.19
CA THR A 147 0.10 -17.84 -9.91
C THR A 147 -0.70 -16.52 -9.93
N PRO A 148 -0.04 -15.34 -9.94
CA PRO A 148 -0.74 -14.06 -9.95
C PRO A 148 -1.70 -13.87 -11.14
N SER A 149 -1.31 -14.29 -12.35
CA SER A 149 -2.14 -14.23 -13.58
C SER A 149 -3.46 -14.98 -13.49
N SER A 150 -3.56 -15.96 -12.60
CA SER A 150 -4.79 -16.74 -12.40
C SER A 150 -5.88 -15.93 -11.71
N CYS A 151 -5.55 -14.76 -11.14
CA CYS A 151 -6.51 -13.93 -10.41
C CYS A 151 -7.72 -13.54 -11.28
N ARG A 152 -8.91 -13.87 -10.80
CA ARG A 152 -10.20 -13.44 -11.33
C ARG A 152 -10.96 -12.70 -10.22
N TYR A 153 -11.22 -11.42 -10.43
CA TYR A 153 -12.06 -10.64 -9.52
C TYR A 153 -13.53 -10.84 -9.87
N SER A 154 -14.39 -10.94 -8.85
CA SER A 154 -15.83 -10.89 -9.05
C SER A 154 -16.28 -9.50 -9.49
N GLU A 155 -17.43 -9.43 -10.16
CA GLU A 155 -18.01 -8.16 -10.61
C GLU A 155 -18.33 -7.23 -9.41
N ALA A 156 -18.76 -7.79 -8.28
CA ALA A 156 -18.99 -7.06 -7.04
C ALA A 156 -17.73 -6.33 -6.53
N ILE A 157 -16.56 -6.97 -6.60
CA ILE A 157 -15.29 -6.34 -6.19
C ILE A 157 -14.88 -5.23 -7.16
N LEU A 158 -15.21 -5.37 -8.44
CA LEU A 158 -14.85 -4.40 -9.48
C LEU A 158 -15.87 -3.27 -9.67
N ASN A 159 -17.00 -3.31 -8.97
CA ASN A 159 -18.06 -2.30 -9.10
C ASN A 159 -17.67 -1.01 -8.37
N ALA A 160 -17.22 -0.01 -9.13
CA ALA A 160 -16.83 1.30 -8.59
C ALA A 160 -17.99 2.13 -8.00
N LYS A 161 -19.25 1.69 -8.14
CA LYS A 161 -20.41 2.39 -7.57
C LYS A 161 -20.53 2.21 -6.05
N ASP A 162 -19.92 1.16 -5.48
CA ASP A 162 -19.92 0.89 -4.03
C ASP A 162 -18.71 1.53 -3.32
N VAL A 163 -18.29 2.75 -3.71
CA VAL A 163 -17.34 3.52 -2.89
C VAL A 163 -18.17 4.27 -1.86
N PRO A 164 -17.84 4.23 -0.55
CA PRO A 164 -18.56 5.01 0.45
C PRO A 164 -18.63 6.47 -0.01
N LEU A 165 -19.84 6.98 -0.21
CA LEU A 165 -20.05 8.38 -0.55
C LEU A 165 -19.61 9.22 0.66
N GLU A 166 -18.56 10.02 0.47
CA GLU A 166 -18.25 11.10 1.40
C GLU A 166 -19.50 11.99 1.45
N THR A 167 -20.15 12.01 2.61
CA THR A 167 -21.32 12.87 2.82
C THR A 167 -20.77 14.24 3.18
N ASP A 168 -20.47 15.06 2.18
CA ASP A 168 -20.20 16.48 2.36
C ASP A 168 -21.50 17.13 2.87
N SER A 169 -21.62 17.24 4.19
CA SER A 169 -22.61 18.11 4.83
C SER A 169 -22.11 19.55 4.75
N ASP A 170 -22.25 20.17 3.57
CA ASP A 170 -22.19 21.62 3.42
C ASP A 170 -23.42 22.22 4.13
N SER A 171 -23.24 22.62 5.39
CA SER A 171 -24.17 23.54 6.04
C SER A 171 -23.84 24.96 5.61
N ASP A 172 -24.39 25.36 4.46
CA ASP A 172 -24.49 26.76 4.06
C ASP A 172 -25.54 27.45 4.93
N SER A 173 -25.10 28.21 5.92
CA SER A 173 -25.97 29.12 6.66
C SER A 173 -25.61 30.56 6.29
N GLY A 174 -26.17 31.02 5.18
CA GLY A 174 -26.29 32.43 4.85
C GLY A 174 -27.19 33.14 5.85
N GLY A 175 -26.65 34.16 6.52
CA GLY A 175 -27.39 35.11 7.35
C GLY A 175 -27.16 36.52 6.83
N PHE A 176 -28.07 36.99 5.97
CA PHE A 176 -28.27 38.40 5.69
C PHE A 176 -28.91 39.04 6.94
N ILE A 177 -28.32 40.09 7.48
CA ILE A 177 -29.03 41.03 8.35
C ILE A 177 -28.76 42.43 7.77
N GLU A 178 -29.78 42.98 7.12
CA GLU A 178 -29.95 44.43 6.94
C GLU A 178 -30.34 45.03 8.29
N GLU A 179 -29.55 45.99 8.77
CA GLU A 179 -30.01 47.32 9.25
C GLU A 179 -28.80 48.26 9.40
#